data_AF-A0A258M7K4-F1
#
_entry.id   AF-A0A258M7K4-F1
#
_cell.length_a   1.000
_cell.length_b   1.000
_cell.length_c   1.000
_cell.angle_alpha   90.00
_cell.angle_beta   90.00
_cell.angle_gamma   90.00
#
_symmetry.space_group_name_H-M   'P 1'
#
loop_
_entity.id
_entity.type
_entity.pdbx_description
1 polymer ?
#
loop_
_entity_poly.entity_id
_entity_poly.type
_entity_poly.pdbx_seq_one_letter_code
_entity_poly.pdbx_strand_id
1 'polypeptide(L)'
;MTKPIVDVDNPKFKPSIDSISSHSRIANFYKFRPPYIEDFFVDASRKLALSKNSVVLDLCCGRGELASRFATFAKEVVAVDGSREMLAHKITNANV
;
A
#
# COMPACT_ATOMS: atom_id res chain seq x y z
N MET A 1 -25.12 14.13 -10.04
CA MET A 1 -24.54 12.81 -10.36
C MET A 1 -24.32 12.06 -9.06
N THR A 2 -25.22 11.14 -8.72
CA THR A 2 -25.12 10.25 -7.57
C THR A 2 -24.18 9.11 -7.90
N LYS A 3 -23.17 8.84 -7.07
CA LYS A 3 -22.33 7.64 -7.21
C LYS A 3 -23.22 6.40 -7.08
N PRO A 4 -22.97 5.31 -7.82
CA PRO A 4 -23.67 4.06 -7.54
C PRO A 4 -23.31 3.63 -6.12
N ILE A 5 -24.32 3.59 -5.24
CA ILE A 5 -24.20 2.93 -3.95
C ILE A 5 -24.08 1.45 -4.29
N VAL A 6 -22.97 0.84 -3.91
CA VAL A 6 -22.80 -0.61 -4.06
C VAL A 6 -23.77 -1.26 -3.08
N ASP A 7 -24.83 -1.83 -3.61
CA ASP A 7 -25.83 -2.57 -2.84
C ASP A 7 -25.22 -3.92 -2.42
N VAL A 8 -24.60 -3.91 -1.24
CA VAL A 8 -23.92 -5.08 -0.66
C VAL A 8 -24.90 -6.19 -0.28
N ASP A 9 -26.20 -5.90 -0.24
CA ASP A 9 -27.26 -6.86 0.08
C ASP A 9 -27.88 -7.48 -1.19
N ASN A 10 -27.44 -7.06 -2.38
CA ASN A 10 -27.89 -7.65 -3.64
C ASN A 10 -27.37 -9.11 -3.78
N PRO A 11 -28.23 -10.13 -3.87
CA PRO A 11 -27.81 -11.53 -3.98
C PRO A 11 -27.07 -11.88 -5.28
N LYS A 12 -27.05 -10.97 -6.27
CA LYS A 12 -26.23 -11.07 -7.49
C LYS A 12 -24.87 -10.38 -7.36
N PHE A 13 -24.66 -9.58 -6.31
CA PHE A 13 -23.36 -9.04 -5.97
C PHE A 13 -22.49 -10.18 -5.40
N LYS A 14 -21.77 -10.85 -6.29
CA LYS A 14 -20.61 -11.64 -5.89
C LYS A 14 -19.42 -10.69 -5.92
N PRO A 15 -18.91 -10.20 -4.77
CA PRO A 15 -17.58 -9.61 -4.80
C PRO A 15 -16.68 -10.68 -5.42
N SER A 16 -15.86 -10.33 -6.41
CA SER A 16 -14.90 -11.30 -6.93
C SER A 16 -14.02 -11.70 -5.75
N ILE A 17 -14.21 -12.93 -5.27
CA ILE A 17 -13.51 -13.50 -4.11
C ILE A 17 -12.00 -13.60 -4.38
N ASP A 18 -11.54 -13.27 -5.60
CA ASP A 18 -10.24 -13.65 -6.10
C ASP A 18 -9.20 -12.53 -6.19
N SER A 19 -9.51 -11.25 -5.93
CA SER A 19 -8.46 -10.21 -6.01
C SER A 19 -7.60 -10.16 -4.74
N ILE A 20 -8.18 -9.86 -3.58
CA ILE A 20 -7.45 -9.76 -2.30
C ILE A 20 -6.87 -11.13 -1.88
N SER A 21 -7.63 -12.20 -2.07
CA SER A 21 -7.17 -13.56 -1.74
C SER A 21 -5.99 -14.00 -2.61
N SER A 22 -5.93 -13.60 -3.88
CA SER A 22 -4.78 -13.86 -4.74
C SER A 22 -3.53 -13.15 -4.24
N HIS A 23 -3.63 -11.87 -3.84
CA HIS A 23 -2.51 -11.13 -3.24
C HIS A 23 -2.01 -11.81 -1.96
N SER A 24 -2.94 -12.33 -1.17
CA SER A 24 -2.62 -13.07 0.06
C SER A 24 -1.79 -14.32 -0.22
N ARG A 25 -2.14 -15.09 -1.25
CA ARG A 25 -1.40 -16.30 -1.68
C ARG A 25 0.01 -15.99 -2.16
N ILE A 26 0.23 -14.81 -2.76
CA ILE A 26 1.53 -14.43 -3.32
C ILE A 26 2.37 -13.52 -2.41
N ALA A 27 1.87 -13.11 -1.24
CA ALA A 27 2.54 -12.18 -0.34
C ALA A 27 3.98 -12.61 0.02
N ASN A 28 4.21 -13.92 0.17
CA ASN A 28 5.54 -14.47 0.45
C ASN A 28 6.52 -14.34 -0.71
N PHE A 29 6.04 -14.27 -1.95
CA PHE A 29 6.87 -14.10 -3.14
C PHE A 29 7.21 -12.64 -3.42
N TYR A 30 6.54 -11.67 -2.78
CA TYR A 30 6.87 -10.24 -2.94
C TYR A 30 8.30 -9.90 -2.50
N LYS A 31 8.96 -10.73 -1.70
CA LYS A 31 10.40 -10.57 -1.38
C LYS A 31 11.31 -10.71 -2.61
N PHE A 32 10.80 -11.30 -3.70
CA PHE A 32 11.51 -11.42 -4.97
C PHE A 32 11.17 -10.31 -5.95
N ARG A 33 10.22 -9.42 -5.59
CA ARG A 33 9.95 -8.21 -6.38
C ARG A 33 11.21 -7.34 -6.32
N PRO A 34 11.72 -6.85 -7.46
CA PRO A 34 12.81 -5.89 -7.45
C PRO A 34 12.43 -4.67 -6.57
N PRO A 35 13.32 -4.23 -5.68
CA PRO A 35 13.07 -3.05 -4.86
C PRO A 35 12.96 -1.81 -5.74
N TYR A 36 12.29 -0.77 -5.24
CA TYR A 36 12.38 0.54 -5.87
C TYR A 36 13.82 1.07 -5.81
N ILE A 37 14.26 1.74 -6.87
CA ILE A 37 15.55 2.45 -6.85
C ILE A 37 15.51 3.56 -5.79
N GLU A 38 16.63 3.80 -5.11
CA GLU A 38 16.69 4.76 -4.00
C GLU A 38 16.28 6.17 -4.41
N ASP A 39 16.73 6.62 -5.58
CA ASP A 39 16.45 7.97 -6.11
C ASP A 39 14.97 8.23 -6.38
N PHE A 40 14.18 7.16 -6.59
CA PHE A 40 12.73 7.28 -6.78
C PHE A 40 12.07 8.00 -5.61
N PHE A 41 12.46 7.69 -4.37
CA PHE A 41 11.81 8.25 -3.19
C PHE A 41 12.15 9.73 -3.02
N VAL A 42 13.39 10.12 -3.31
CA VAL A 42 13.82 11.52 -3.29
C VAL A 42 13.07 12.31 -4.35
N ASP A 43 13.02 11.81 -5.58
CA ASP A 43 12.34 12.50 -6.68
C ASP A 43 10.83 12.59 -6.48
N ALA A 44 10.19 11.51 -6.02
CA ALA A 44 8.78 11.50 -5.70
C ALA A 44 8.45 12.47 -4.56
N SER A 45 9.26 12.49 -3.49
CA SER A 45 9.05 13.41 -2.36
C SER A 45 9.11 14.88 -2.79
N ARG A 46 10.05 15.24 -3.68
CA ARG A 46 10.18 16.59 -4.23
C ARG A 46 9.00 16.96 -5.11
N LYS A 47 8.61 16.08 -6.05
CA LYS A 47 7.49 16.33 -6.97
C LYS A 47 6.15 16.46 -6.26
N LEU A 48 5.97 15.70 -5.17
CA LEU A 48 4.77 15.75 -4.33
C LEU A 48 4.86 16.83 -3.23
N ALA A 49 5.96 17.58 -3.17
CA ALA A 49 6.23 18.57 -2.13
C ALA A 49 6.03 18.02 -0.70
N LEU A 50 6.43 16.77 -0.47
CA LEU A 50 6.34 16.15 0.85
C LEU A 50 7.27 16.86 1.82
N SER A 51 6.77 17.08 3.04
CA SER A 51 7.53 17.66 4.12
C SER A 51 7.10 17.08 5.47
N LYS A 52 7.77 17.50 6.55
CA LYS A 52 7.41 17.15 7.92
C LYS A 52 6.09 17.72 8.43
N ASN A 53 5.33 18.40 7.56
CA ASN A 53 3.95 18.81 7.81
C ASN A 53 2.92 17.93 7.06
N SER A 54 3.38 17.05 6.16
CA SER A 54 2.50 16.23 5.32
C SER A 54 2.08 14.95 6.02
N VAL A 55 0.83 14.54 5.82
CA VAL A 55 0.29 13.23 6.20
C VAL A 55 -0.03 12.47 4.92
N VAL A 56 0.55 11.28 4.76
CA VAL A 56 0.41 10.47 3.53
C VAL A 56 -0.49 9.27 3.80
N LEU A 57 -1.38 8.97 2.87
CA LEU A 57 -2.17 7.74 2.84
C LEU A 57 -1.69 6.85 1.69
N ASP A 58 -1.14 5.69 2.03
CA ASP A 58 -0.73 4.65 1.08
C ASP A 58 -1.81 3.56 1.01
N LEU A 59 -2.64 3.63 -0.02
CA LEU A 59 -3.73 2.67 -0.27
C LEU A 59 -3.24 1.48 -1.08
N CYS A 60 -3.60 0.27 -0.64
CA CYS A 60 -3.08 -0.99 -1.19
C CYS A 60 -1.56 -1.09 -1.02
N CYS A 61 -1.07 -0.80 0.19
CA CYS A 61 0.35 -0.64 0.48
C CYS A 61 1.17 -1.94 0.32
N GLY A 62 0.52 -3.09 0.13
CA GLY A 62 1.15 -4.40 0.12
C GLY A 62 1.95 -4.60 1.40
N ARG A 63 3.24 -4.93 1.25
CA ARG A 63 4.17 -5.13 2.39
C ARG A 63 4.75 -3.82 2.95
N GLY A 64 4.29 -2.66 2.47
CA GLY A 64 4.60 -1.35 3.04
C GLY A 64 5.94 -0.74 2.61
N GLU A 65 6.51 -1.16 1.48
CA GLU A 65 7.81 -0.64 1.00
C GLU A 65 7.76 0.88 0.76
N LEU A 66 6.75 1.36 0.02
CA LEU A 66 6.57 2.79 -0.24
C LEU A 66 6.28 3.55 1.05
N ALA A 67 5.30 3.10 1.84
CA ALA A 67 4.96 3.72 3.11
C ALA A 67 6.17 3.87 4.05
N SER A 68 6.98 2.81 4.21
CA SER A 68 8.17 2.85 5.06
C SER A 68 9.17 3.89 4.58
N ARG A 69 9.37 4.00 3.26
CA ARG A 69 10.32 4.95 2.69
C ARG A 69 9.82 6.38 2.68
N PHE A 70 8.52 6.62 2.47
CA PHE A 70 7.94 7.96 2.55
C PHE A 70 7.86 8.51 3.99
N ALA A 71 7.92 7.65 5.01
CA ALA A 71 7.97 8.08 6.41
C ALA A 71 9.19 8.95 6.74
N THR A 72 10.27 8.86 5.96
CA THR A 72 11.44 9.72 6.13
C THR A 72 11.18 11.15 5.64
N PHE A 73 10.23 11.36 4.74
CA PHE A 73 9.92 12.67 4.14
C PHE A 73 8.66 13.33 4.72
N ALA A 74 7.69 12.53 5.18
CA ALA A 74 6.43 13.01 5.75
C ALA A 74 6.47 13.15 7.28
N LYS A 75 5.44 13.78 7.87
CA LYS A 75 5.15 13.75 9.31
C LYS A 75 4.68 12.36 9.73
N GLU A 76 3.76 11.82 8.94
CA GLU A 76 3.03 10.59 9.22
C GLU A 76 2.67 9.91 7.91
N VAL A 77 2.71 8.58 7.91
CA VAL A 77 2.25 7.76 6.79
C VAL A 77 1.31 6.69 7.33
N VAL A 78 0.08 6.70 6.84
CA VAL A 78 -0.93 5.67 7.11
C VAL A 78 -0.92 4.70 5.93
N ALA A 79 -0.56 3.45 6.21
CA ALA A 79 -0.47 2.40 5.20
C ALA A 79 -1.61 1.40 5.40
N VAL A 80 -2.40 1.15 4.35
CA VAL A 80 -3.57 0.27 4.41
C VAL A 80 -3.51 -0.74 3.28
N ASP A 81 -3.72 -2.02 3.60
CA ASP A 81 -3.91 -3.07 2.62
C ASP A 81 -5.08 -3.98 3.03
N GLY A 82 -5.80 -4.52 2.04
CA GLY A 82 -6.90 -5.45 2.27
C GLY A 82 -6.45 -6.88 2.57
N SER A 83 -5.22 -7.25 2.18
CA SER A 83 -4.64 -8.56 2.44
C SER A 83 -3.96 -8.58 3.81
N ARG A 84 -4.46 -9.44 4.70
CA ARG A 84 -3.88 -9.63 6.04
C ARG A 84 -2.44 -10.14 5.93
N GLU A 85 -2.18 -11.00 4.95
CA GLU A 85 -0.89 -11.62 4.69
C GLU A 85 0.14 -10.60 4.20
N MET A 86 -0.27 -9.61 3.40
CA MET A 86 0.61 -8.49 3.01
C MET A 86 1.09 -7.70 4.24
N LEU A 87 0.17 -7.38 5.15
CA LEU A 87 0.47 -6.66 6.39
C LEU A 87 1.28 -7.52 7.39
N ALA A 88 0.96 -8.82 7.49
CA ALA A 88 1.68 -9.75 8.36
C ALA A 88 3.14 -9.95 7.94
N HIS A 89 3.43 -9.87 6.64
CA HIS A 89 4.78 -9.96 6.08
C HIS A 89 5.40 -8.59 5.78
N LYS A 90 4.94 -7.52 6.44
CA LYS A 90 5.47 -6.16 6.25
C LYS A 90 6.99 -6.14 6.26
N ILE A 91 7.57 -5.34 5.38
CA ILE A 91 9.02 -5.14 5.36
C ILE A 91 9.38 -4.31 6.58
N THR A 92 10.10 -4.90 7.52
CA THR A 92 10.76 -4.18 8.60
C THR A 92 12.14 -3.79 8.10
N ASN A 93 12.31 -2.55 7.66
CA ASN A 93 13.62 -1.99 7.33
C ASN A 93 14.44 -1.84 8.61
N ALA A 94 15.12 -2.93 9.02
CA ALA A 94 16.10 -2.92 10.10
C ALA A 94 17.55 -2.80 9.58
N ASN A 95 17.80 -2.86 8.26
CA ASN A 95 19.15 -2.91 7.68
C ASN A 95 19.26 -2.14 6.33
N VAL A 96 18.80 -0.89 6.30
CA VAL A 96 19.42 0.16 5.46
C VAL A 96 19.77 1.31 6.38
#